data_AF-A0A399NRA1-F1
#
_entry.id   AF-A0A399NRA1-F1
#
_cell.length_a   1.000
_cell.length_b   1.000
_cell.length_c   1.000
_cell.angle_alpha   90.00
_cell.angle_beta   90.00
_cell.angle_gamma   90.00
#
_symmetry.space_group_name_H-M   'P 1'
#
loop_
_entity.id
_entity.type
_entity.pdbx_description
1 polymer ?
#
loop_
_entity_poly.entity_id
_entity_poly.type
_entity_poly.pdbx_seq_one_letter_code
_entity_poly.pdbx_strand_id
1 'polypeptide(L)'
;MRTLIVSADRTLASGHPQNLGDAFLTDALSERLRRAGHETVIADFGQTARVDSTEERARVSGVRALADLVRQVDAVVVGGGTLLADDQPARPFAGLPRLMAVTGLIARTGRTPLAVFGVGADPVTRRRARLALR
;
A
#
# COMPACT_ATOMS: atom_id res chain seq x y z
N MET A 1 -18.50 -1.03 4.72
CA MET A 1 -17.59 -1.71 3.78
C MET A 1 -16.22 -1.79 4.41
N ARG A 2 -15.55 -2.94 4.31
CA ARG A 2 -14.18 -3.15 4.79
C ARG A 2 -13.19 -2.84 3.67
N THR A 3 -12.26 -1.93 3.94
CA THR A 3 -11.32 -1.41 2.95
C THR A 3 -9.89 -1.70 3.38
N LEU A 4 -9.12 -2.34 2.51
CA LEU A 4 -7.68 -2.53 2.71
C LEU A 4 -6.90 -1.36 2.11
N ILE A 5 -5.99 -0.77 2.89
CA ILE A 5 -5.03 0.21 2.40
C ILE A 5 -3.67 -0.47 2.27
N VAL A 6 -3.07 -0.42 1.07
CA VAL A 6 -1.74 -0.97 0.79
C VAL A 6 -0.79 0.18 0.47
N SER A 7 0.17 0.43 1.36
CA SER A 7 1.19 1.48 1.22
C SER A 7 2.59 0.88 1.07
N ALA A 8 3.51 1.67 0.52
CA ALA A 8 4.93 1.30 0.42
C ALA A 8 5.67 1.46 1.76
N ASP A 9 5.10 2.22 2.70
CA ASP A 9 5.60 2.30 4.07
C ASP A 9 5.52 0.95 4.79
N ARG A 10 6.40 0.76 5.77
CA ARG A 10 6.45 -0.42 6.62
C ARG A 10 6.97 -0.06 8.00
N THR A 11 6.59 -0.85 8.99
CA THR A 11 7.12 -0.71 10.34
C THR A 11 8.53 -1.34 10.43
N LEU A 12 9.48 -0.56 10.93
CA LEU A 12 10.85 -0.97 11.20
C LEU A 12 10.93 -1.78 12.50
N ALA A 13 12.06 -2.46 12.71
CA ALA A 13 12.31 -3.23 13.95
C ALA A 13 12.22 -2.37 15.22
N SER A 14 12.47 -1.06 15.11
CA SER A 14 12.29 -0.09 16.20
C SER A 14 10.82 0.18 16.54
N GLY A 15 9.86 -0.33 15.78
CA GLY A 15 8.43 -0.06 15.93
C GLY A 15 7.94 1.22 15.24
N HIS A 16 8.82 1.93 14.54
CA HIS A 16 8.52 3.20 13.87
C HIS A 16 8.35 3.02 12.35
N PRO A 17 7.63 3.91 11.65
CA PRO A 17 7.54 3.87 10.19
C PRO A 17 8.90 4.06 9.51
N GLN A 18 9.06 3.43 8.34
CA GLN A 18 10.23 3.64 7.49
C GLN A 18 10.16 5.00 6.78
N ASN A 19 8.97 5.39 6.32
CA ASN A 19 8.72 6.69 5.70
C ASN A 19 7.63 7.42 6.48
N LEU A 20 8.02 8.48 7.21
CA LEU A 20 7.09 9.29 8.01
C LEU A 20 6.01 9.94 7.15
N GLY A 21 6.36 10.45 5.96
CA GLY A 21 5.40 11.12 5.07
C GLY A 21 4.31 10.17 4.59
N ASP A 22 4.71 9.01 4.08
CA ASP A 22 3.77 7.97 3.63
C ASP A 22 2.94 7.43 4.80
N ALA A 23 3.54 7.28 5.98
CA ALA A 23 2.83 6.87 7.19
C ALA A 23 1.71 7.84 7.57
N PHE A 24 2.03 9.14 7.67
CA PHE A 24 1.05 10.18 7.98
C PHE A 24 -0.09 10.23 6.95
N LEU A 25 0.23 10.13 5.66
CA LEU A 25 -0.78 10.12 4.60
C LEU A 25 -1.67 8.87 4.65
N THR A 26 -1.07 7.72 4.95
CA THR A 26 -1.81 6.46 5.11
C THR A 26 -2.76 6.51 6.31
N ASP A 27 -2.29 7.03 7.45
CA ASP A 27 -3.11 7.18 8.66
C ASP A 27 -4.24 8.19 8.44
N ALA A 28 -3.95 9.33 7.81
CA ALA A 28 -4.96 10.33 7.47
C ALA A 28 -6.03 9.77 6.51
N LEU A 29 -5.64 8.98 5.51
CA LEU A 29 -6.57 8.31 4.61
C LEU A 29 -7.45 7.30 5.36
N SER A 30 -6.84 6.49 6.23
CA SER A 30 -7.56 5.52 7.07
C SER A 30 -8.60 6.21 7.95
N GLU A 31 -8.20 7.28 8.65
CA GLU A 31 -9.09 8.06 9.49
C GLU A 31 -10.27 8.65 8.68
N ARG A 32 -9.99 9.19 7.48
CA ARG A 32 -11.03 9.77 6.62
C ARG A 32 -12.04 8.74 6.12
N LEU A 33 -11.57 7.56 5.73
CA LEU A 33 -12.44 6.44 5.33
C LEU A 33 -13.29 5.95 6.52
N ARG A 34 -12.70 5.86 7.71
CA ARG A 34 -13.43 5.51 8.94
C ARG A 34 -14.53 6.52 9.27
N ARG A 35 -14.23 7.82 9.19
CA ARG A 35 -15.23 8.89 9.38
C ARG A 35 -16.35 8.84 8.34
N ALA A 36 -16.09 8.30 7.15
CA ALA A 36 -17.10 8.04 6.12
C ALA A 36 -17.89 6.73 6.32
N GLY A 37 -17.66 6.00 7.42
CA GLY A 37 -18.40 4.77 7.75
C GLY A 37 -17.78 3.48 7.20
N HIS A 38 -16.53 3.51 6.74
CA HIS A 38 -15.80 2.32 6.31
C HIS A 38 -15.03 1.70 7.49
N GLU A 39 -14.94 0.37 7.51
CA GLU A 39 -13.89 -0.30 8.29
C GLU A 39 -12.60 -0.24 7.48
N THR A 40 -11.49 0.10 8.13
CA THR A 40 -10.19 0.20 7.45
C THR A 40 -9.17 -0.70 8.11
N VAL A 41 -8.34 -1.31 7.27
CA VAL A 41 -7.15 -2.05 7.71
C VAL A 41 -5.99 -1.68 6.81
N ILE A 42 -4.83 -1.40 7.40
CA ILE A 42 -3.61 -1.05 6.67
C ILE A 42 -2.73 -2.29 6.58
N ALA A 43 -2.28 -2.66 5.38
CA ALA A 43 -1.25 -3.69 5.21
C ALA A 43 0.10 -3.15 5.69
N ASP A 44 0.71 -3.85 6.64
CA ASP A 44 2.05 -3.56 7.13
C ASP A 44 3.01 -4.68 6.78
N PHE A 45 4.03 -4.37 5.97
CA PHE A 45 5.05 -5.33 5.56
C PHE A 45 6.23 -5.42 6.55
N GLY A 46 6.13 -4.76 7.69
CA GLY A 46 7.02 -4.87 8.84
C GLY A 46 6.83 -6.18 9.62
N GLN A 47 7.81 -6.53 10.44
CA GLN A 47 7.77 -7.74 11.29
C GLN A 47 7.25 -7.44 12.70
N THR A 48 7.30 -6.18 13.11
CA THR A 48 6.96 -5.67 14.45
C THR A 48 5.66 -4.87 14.41
N ALA A 49 5.00 -4.74 15.55
CA ALA A 49 3.85 -3.85 15.69
C ALA A 49 4.32 -2.39 15.68
N ARG A 50 3.52 -1.50 15.08
CA ARG A 50 3.78 -0.06 15.10
C ARG A 50 3.48 0.49 16.49
N VAL A 51 4.45 1.20 17.05
CA VAL A 51 4.30 1.89 18.34
C VAL A 51 3.44 3.14 18.11
N ASP A 52 2.59 3.47 19.09
CA ASP A 52 1.72 4.66 19.10
C ASP A 52 0.76 4.80 17.90
N SER A 53 0.50 3.72 17.16
CA SER A 53 -0.51 3.70 16.09
C SER A 53 -1.90 3.42 16.67
N THR A 54 -2.85 4.31 16.39
CA THR A 54 -4.28 4.10 16.69
C THR A 54 -5.02 3.41 15.54
N GLU A 55 -4.38 3.25 14.38
CA GLU A 55 -4.94 2.60 13.20
C GLU A 55 -4.75 1.08 13.20
N GLU A 56 -5.73 0.35 12.67
CA GLU A 56 -5.67 -1.11 12.51
C GLU A 56 -4.65 -1.48 11.42
N ARG A 57 -3.63 -2.24 11.80
CA ARG A 57 -2.54 -2.68 10.91
C ARG A 57 -2.44 -4.19 10.88
N ALA A 58 -2.62 -4.78 9.71
CA ALA A 58 -2.46 -6.21 9.47
C ALA A 58 -1.06 -6.51 8.95
N ARG A 59 -0.31 -7.37 9.65
CA ARG A 59 1.02 -7.80 9.22
C ARG A 59 0.92 -8.69 7.99
N VAL A 60 1.71 -8.38 6.96
CA VAL A 60 1.73 -9.08 5.68
C VAL A 60 3.11 -9.63 5.38
N SER A 61 3.26 -10.95 5.53
CA SER A 61 4.48 -11.69 5.18
C SER A 61 4.38 -12.31 3.78
N GLY A 62 4.55 -11.46 2.76
CA GLY A 62 4.64 -11.89 1.36
C GLY A 62 3.29 -11.99 0.64
N VAL A 63 3.33 -12.53 -0.58
CA VAL A 63 2.22 -12.43 -1.56
C VAL A 63 0.98 -13.22 -1.13
N ARG A 64 1.16 -14.40 -0.51
CA ARG A 64 0.02 -15.22 -0.06
C ARG A 64 -0.77 -14.53 1.05
N ALA A 65 -0.09 -14.01 2.06
CA ALA A 65 -0.72 -13.25 3.14
C ALA A 65 -1.45 -12.01 2.60
N LEU A 66 -0.86 -11.31 1.62
CA LEU A 66 -1.52 -10.19 0.95
C LEU A 66 -2.78 -10.65 0.21
N ALA A 67 -2.72 -11.77 -0.51
CA ALA A 67 -3.86 -12.31 -1.23
C ALA A 67 -4.99 -12.74 -0.29
N ASP A 68 -4.66 -13.39 0.82
CA ASP A 68 -5.64 -13.79 1.82
C ASP A 68 -6.32 -12.56 2.46
N LEU A 69 -5.59 -11.47 2.69
CA LEU A 69 -6.14 -10.22 3.20
C LEU A 69 -7.03 -9.51 2.17
N VAL A 70 -6.63 -9.47 0.89
CA VAL A 70 -7.46 -8.89 -0.20
C VAL A 70 -8.79 -9.62 -0.36
N ARG A 71 -8.84 -10.94 -0.12
CA ARG A 71 -10.09 -11.72 -0.19
C ARG A 71 -11.05 -11.45 0.97
N GLN A 72 -10.59 -10.82 2.05
CA GLN A 72 -11.38 -10.55 3.26
C GLN A 72 -11.97 -9.13 3.28
N VAL A 73 -11.75 -8.34 2.23
CA VAL A 73 -12.17 -6.94 2.15
C VAL A 73 -13.07 -6.70 0.94
N ASP A 74 -13.90 -5.67 1.04
CA ASP A 74 -14.83 -5.26 -0.03
C ASP A 74 -14.12 -4.41 -1.10
N ALA A 75 -13.04 -3.72 -0.73
CA ALA A 75 -12.28 -2.86 -1.63
C ALA A 75 -10.82 -2.73 -1.19
N VAL A 76 -9.94 -2.41 -2.14
CA VAL A 76 -8.52 -2.14 -1.91
C VAL A 76 -8.15 -0.75 -2.41
N VAL A 77 -7.40 -0.01 -1.61
CA VAL A 77 -6.76 1.25 -2.00
C VAL A 77 -5.26 1.04 -1.94
N VAL A 78 -4.57 1.21 -3.07
CA VAL A 78 -3.11 1.18 -3.12
C VAL A 78 -2.59 2.62 -3.15
N GLY A 79 -1.77 3.02 -2.19
CA GLY A 79 -1.37 4.42 -2.12
C GLY A 79 -0.70 4.85 -0.83
N GLY A 80 -0.50 6.17 -0.72
CA GLY A 80 0.03 6.83 0.48
C GLY A 80 1.17 7.81 0.22
N GLY A 81 1.76 7.83 -0.98
CA GLY A 81 2.92 8.68 -1.31
C GLY A 81 2.95 9.12 -2.76
N THR A 82 4.13 9.51 -3.25
CA THR A 82 4.35 9.82 -4.67
C THR A 82 4.24 8.54 -5.51
N LEU A 83 3.26 8.50 -6.40
CA LEU A 83 3.11 7.43 -7.38
C LEU A 83 4.33 7.45 -8.31
N LEU A 84 4.85 6.26 -8.60
CA LEU A 84 5.90 6.06 -9.60
C LEU A 84 7.25 6.74 -9.29
N ALA A 85 7.47 7.16 -8.04
CA ALA A 85 8.77 7.65 -7.61
C ALA A 85 9.87 6.60 -7.86
N ASP A 86 10.97 7.05 -8.45
CA ASP A 86 12.09 6.19 -8.83
C ASP A 86 13.06 6.02 -7.64
N ASP A 87 12.51 5.52 -6.53
CA ASP A 87 13.12 5.52 -5.20
C ASP A 87 14.23 4.46 -5.02
N GLN A 88 14.36 3.51 -5.95
CA GLN A 88 15.37 2.45 -5.91
C GLN A 88 16.04 2.25 -7.27
N PRO A 89 17.05 3.08 -7.61
CA PRO A 89 17.65 3.06 -8.93
C PRO A 89 18.33 1.73 -9.31
N ALA A 90 18.73 0.93 -8.32
CA ALA A 90 19.36 -0.37 -8.53
C ALA A 90 18.37 -1.53 -8.79
N ARG A 91 17.05 -1.33 -8.67
CA ARG A 91 16.05 -2.40 -8.82
C ARG A 91 14.97 -2.00 -9.83
N PRO A 92 14.80 -2.76 -10.94
CA PRO A 92 13.86 -2.39 -12.00
C PRO A 92 12.37 -2.45 -11.59
N PHE A 93 12.06 -3.16 -10.49
CA PHE A 93 10.72 -3.35 -9.94
C PHE A 93 10.76 -3.26 -8.42
N ALA A 94 10.77 -2.04 -7.90
CA ALA A 94 10.76 -1.75 -6.47
C ALA A 94 9.69 -0.71 -6.15
N GLY A 95 9.44 -0.52 -4.85
CA GLY A 95 8.51 0.49 -4.37
C GLY A 95 7.05 0.26 -4.79
N LEU A 96 6.33 1.36 -4.89
CA LEU A 96 4.90 1.42 -5.11
C LEU A 96 4.42 0.81 -6.45
N PRO A 97 5.13 0.93 -7.59
CA PRO A 97 4.76 0.25 -8.83
C PRO A 97 4.68 -1.27 -8.72
N ARG A 98 5.61 -1.90 -7.99
CA ARG A 98 5.57 -3.35 -7.73
C ARG A 98 4.36 -3.71 -6.87
N LEU A 99 4.06 -2.92 -5.85
CA LEU A 99 2.90 -3.14 -4.99
C LEU A 99 1.60 -2.98 -5.79
N MET A 100 1.50 -1.97 -6.65
CA MET A 100 0.35 -1.78 -7.56
C MET A 100 0.17 -2.99 -8.49
N ALA A 101 1.23 -3.48 -9.11
CA ALA A 101 1.14 -4.62 -10.02
C ALA A 101 0.70 -5.91 -9.29
N VAL A 102 1.31 -6.21 -8.13
CA VAL A 102 0.99 -7.42 -7.36
C VAL A 102 -0.42 -7.34 -6.79
N THR A 103 -0.75 -6.25 -6.10
CA THR A 103 -2.09 -6.05 -5.51
C THR A 103 -3.16 -5.95 -6.59
N GLY A 104 -2.86 -5.30 -7.72
CA GLY A 104 -3.72 -5.23 -8.90
C GLY A 104 -4.08 -6.60 -9.47
N LEU A 105 -3.07 -7.47 -9.65
CA LEU A 105 -3.30 -8.84 -10.11
C LEU A 105 -4.16 -9.63 -9.11
N ILE A 106 -3.84 -9.56 -7.82
CA ILE A 106 -4.59 -10.24 -6.76
C ILE A 106 -6.05 -9.76 -6.75
N ALA A 107 -6.28 -8.45 -6.68
CA ALA A 107 -7.61 -7.85 -6.64
C ALA A 107 -8.42 -8.23 -7.89
N ARG A 108 -7.81 -8.20 -9.08
CA ARG A 108 -8.46 -8.63 -10.33
C ARG A 108 -8.87 -10.10 -10.29
N THR A 109 -8.00 -10.99 -9.82
CA THR A 109 -8.35 -12.42 -9.70
C THR A 109 -9.44 -12.67 -8.65
N GLY A 110 -9.48 -11.89 -7.58
CA GLY A 110 -10.50 -11.94 -6.53
C GLY A 110 -11.79 -11.18 -6.85
N ARG A 111 -11.86 -10.47 -7.99
CA ARG A 111 -12.94 -9.51 -8.33
C ARG A 111 -13.16 -8.44 -7.25
N THR A 112 -12.11 -8.10 -6.50
CA THR A 112 -12.16 -7.03 -5.50
C THR A 112 -11.91 -5.68 -6.18
N PRO A 113 -12.80 -4.70 -6.04
CA PRO A 113 -12.57 -3.34 -6.52
C PRO A 113 -11.24 -2.77 -6.00
N LEU A 114 -10.49 -2.12 -6.89
CA LEU A 114 -9.21 -1.50 -6.55
C LEU A 114 -9.18 -0.05 -7.01
N ALA A 115 -8.76 0.83 -6.11
CA ALA A 115 -8.46 2.23 -6.38
C ALA A 115 -6.97 2.50 -6.09
N VAL A 116 -6.44 3.52 -6.76
CA VAL A 116 -5.05 3.99 -6.55
C VAL A 116 -5.12 5.43 -6.04
N PHE A 117 -4.35 5.73 -5.01
CA PHE A 117 -4.28 7.06 -4.41
C PHE A 117 -2.83 7.51 -4.24
N GLY A 118 -2.52 8.75 -4.61
CA GLY A 118 -1.22 9.34 -4.32
C GLY A 118 -1.23 10.85 -4.44
N VAL A 119 -0.27 11.47 -3.76
CA VAL A 119 -0.13 12.92 -3.64
C VAL A 119 0.72 13.55 -4.76
N GLY A 120 1.38 12.73 -5.56
CA GLY A 120 2.14 13.14 -6.73
C GLY A 120 2.32 11.97 -7.68
N ALA A 121 2.74 12.25 -8.91
CA ALA A 121 3.15 11.23 -9.87
C ALA A 121 4.42 11.73 -10.57
N ASP A 122 5.54 11.05 -10.33
CA ASP A 122 6.80 11.42 -10.96
C ASP A 122 6.93 10.80 -12.35
N PRO A 123 7.56 11.51 -13.31
CA PRO A 123 7.78 10.97 -14.64
C PRO A 123 8.73 9.78 -14.58
N VAL A 124 8.21 8.60 -14.93
CA VAL A 124 9.01 7.38 -15.10
C VAL A 124 9.82 7.52 -16.38
N THR A 125 11.04 8.01 -16.26
CA THR A 125 11.95 8.21 -17.40
C THR A 125 12.46 6.89 -17.99
N ARG A 126 12.39 5.78 -17.24
CA ARG A 126 12.93 4.48 -17.67
C ARG A 126 11.95 3.65 -18.52
N ARG A 127 12.41 3.22 -19.69
CA ARG A 127 11.63 2.44 -20.69
C ARG A 127 11.04 1.14 -20.14
N ARG A 128 11.76 0.40 -19.28
CA ARG A 128 11.31 -0.90 -18.72
C ARG A 128 10.20 -0.74 -17.67
N ALA A 129 10.32 0.25 -16.79
CA ALA A 129 9.28 0.57 -15.81
C ALA A 129 8.00 1.09 -16.49
N ARG A 130 8.13 1.88 -17.57
CA ARG A 130 6.98 2.27 -18.42
C ARG A 130 6.23 1.09 -19.02
N LEU A 131 6.91 0.00 -19.35
CA LEU A 131 6.28 -1.18 -19.95
C LEU A 131 5.43 -1.97 -18.95
N ALA A 132 5.78 -1.91 -17.67
CA ALA A 132 5.04 -2.56 -16.58
C ALA A 132 3.82 -1.78 -16.10
N LEU A 133 3.71 -0.51 -16.51
CA LEU A 133 2.61 0.40 -16.17
C LEU A 133 1.57 0.52 -17.29
N ARG A 134 1.82 -0.12 -18.45
CA ARG A 134 0.84 -0.29 -19.53
C ARG A 134 0.06 -1.57 -19.32
#